data_AF-A0A3S4CFG9-F1
#
_entry.id   AF-A0A3S4CFG9-F1
#
_cell.length_a   1.000
_cell.length_b   1.000
_cell.length_c   1.000
_cell.angle_alpha   90.00
_cell.angle_beta   90.00
_cell.angle_gamma   90.00
#
_symmetry.space_group_name_H-M   'P 1'
#
loop_
_entity.id
_entity.type
_entity.pdbx_description
1 polymer ?
#
loop_
_entity_poly.entity_id
_entity_poly.type
_entity_poly.pdbx_seq_one_letter_code
_entity_poly.pdbx_strand_id
1 'polypeptide(L)'
;MRFKTHHEAGRKCVLLHVGDHDPAGLLISDVIKSNLMDCANVKGVDFDPSPIRVERIGLTREQIGDLGLPWIENLETGSGKDLGDPGHPDHRKPYVQNYIASQGRRKVEANALVRDLRGSRALVEAAINRYIPASWPAEHEARLAPHRQAARDAFAALIAVRS
;
A
#
# COMPACT_ATOMS: atom_id res chain seq x y z
N MET A 1 14.99 -8.53 -15.23
CA MET A 1 13.80 -8.38 -14.35
C MET A 1 13.84 -6.99 -13.72
N ARG A 2 12.77 -6.17 -13.80
CA ARG A 2 12.80 -4.74 -13.38
C ARG A 2 13.22 -4.54 -11.92
N PHE A 3 12.81 -5.45 -11.02
CA PHE A 3 13.20 -5.41 -9.61
C PHE A 3 14.71 -5.57 -9.40
N LYS A 4 15.30 -6.63 -9.97
CA LYS A 4 16.73 -6.92 -9.87
C LYS A 4 17.59 -5.72 -10.31
N THR A 5 17.26 -5.10 -11.44
CA THR A 5 17.97 -3.91 -11.93
C THR A 5 17.87 -2.72 -10.96
N HIS A 6 16.72 -2.49 -10.33
CA HIS A 6 16.57 -1.41 -9.34
C HIS A 6 17.29 -1.73 -8.03
N HIS A 7 17.26 -2.99 -7.60
CA HIS A 7 17.98 -3.45 -6.43
C HIS A 7 19.51 -3.33 -6.61
N GLU A 8 20.04 -3.80 -7.74
CA GLU A 8 21.46 -3.66 -8.12
C GLU A 8 21.89 -2.19 -8.25
N ALA A 9 20.97 -1.30 -8.65
CA ALA A 9 21.19 0.14 -8.66
C ALA A 9 21.05 0.79 -7.26
N GLY A 10 20.95 0.02 -6.18
CA GLY A 10 20.88 0.49 -4.80
C GLY A 10 19.52 1.04 -4.36
N ARG A 11 18.46 0.88 -5.18
CA ARG A 11 17.12 1.35 -4.81
C ARG A 11 16.45 0.37 -3.86
N LYS A 12 15.84 0.91 -2.81
CA LYS A 12 15.09 0.14 -1.83
C LYS A 12 13.65 -0.01 -2.30
N CYS A 13 13.16 -1.24 -2.36
CA CYS A 13 11.77 -1.51 -2.73
C CYS A 13 10.89 -1.48 -1.48
N VAL A 14 9.79 -0.75 -1.57
CA VAL A 14 8.78 -0.66 -0.52
C VAL A 14 7.43 -0.99 -1.16
N LEU A 15 6.74 -1.98 -0.60
CA LEU A 15 5.38 -2.34 -0.94
C LEU A 15 4.45 -1.72 0.10
N LEU A 16 3.77 -0.64 -0.30
CA LEU A 16 2.71 -0.03 0.48
C LEU A 16 1.40 -0.73 0.18
N HIS A 17 0.64 -1.09 1.21
CA HIS A 17 -0.70 -1.64 1.06
C HIS A 17 -1.68 -0.97 2.02
N VAL A 18 -2.94 -0.90 1.60
CA VAL A 18 -4.07 -0.49 2.44
C VAL A 18 -4.96 -1.72 2.55
N GLY A 19 -5.23 -2.15 3.78
CA GLY A 19 -6.16 -3.22 4.08
C GLY A 19 -7.12 -2.80 5.17
N ASP A 20 -8.10 -3.65 5.43
CA ASP A 20 -9.15 -3.39 6.41
C ASP A 20 -8.55 -3.13 7.81
N HIS A 21 -9.29 -2.37 8.61
CA HIS A 21 -9.06 -2.24 10.04
C HIS A 21 -9.90 -3.30 10.74
N ASP A 22 -9.36 -4.51 10.81
CA ASP A 22 -9.92 -5.67 11.50
C ASP A 22 -8.77 -6.57 12.01
N PRO A 23 -9.03 -7.65 12.77
CA PRO A 23 -7.98 -8.51 13.30
C PRO A 23 -7.01 -9.06 12.24
N ALA A 24 -7.49 -9.47 11.08
CA ALA A 24 -6.67 -10.09 10.03
C ALA A 24 -5.97 -9.04 9.17
N GLY A 25 -6.66 -7.94 8.85
CA GLY A 25 -6.14 -6.81 8.08
C GLY A 25 -4.95 -6.13 8.76
N LEU A 26 -4.86 -6.16 10.09
CA LEU A 26 -3.68 -5.69 10.82
C LEU A 26 -2.45 -6.61 10.66
N LEU A 27 -2.66 -7.90 10.36
CA LEU A 27 -1.58 -8.89 10.19
C LEU A 27 -1.17 -9.11 8.72
N ILE A 28 -1.90 -8.53 7.76
CA ILE A 28 -1.71 -8.85 6.34
C ILE A 28 -0.30 -8.49 5.82
N SER A 29 0.37 -7.51 6.43
CA SER A 29 1.78 -7.18 6.10
C SER A 29 2.71 -8.39 6.28
N ASP A 30 2.52 -9.14 7.36
CA ASP A 30 3.36 -10.29 7.69
C ASP A 30 3.07 -11.45 6.72
N VAL A 31 1.79 -11.64 6.37
CA VAL A 31 1.37 -12.63 5.37
C VAL A 31 1.94 -12.30 3.99
N ILE A 32 1.83 -11.05 3.54
CA ILE A 32 2.41 -10.60 2.26
C ILE A 32 3.93 -10.81 2.27
N LYS A 33 4.62 -10.45 3.37
CA LYS A 33 6.05 -10.66 3.49
C LYS A 33 6.41 -12.15 3.46
N SER A 34 5.68 -13.00 4.16
CA SER A 34 5.87 -14.46 4.14
C SER A 34 5.71 -15.02 2.72
N ASN A 35 4.62 -14.67 2.03
CA ASN A 35 4.36 -15.13 0.66
C ASN A 35 5.45 -14.67 -0.31
N LEU A 36 5.99 -13.46 -0.13
CA LEU A 36 7.14 -13.01 -0.89
C LEU A 36 8.35 -13.89 -0.59
N MET A 37 8.65 -14.19 0.68
CA MET A 37 9.76 -15.05 1.09
C MET A 37 9.65 -16.48 0.53
N ASP A 38 8.44 -17.02 0.36
CA ASP A 38 8.25 -18.34 -0.26
C ASP A 38 8.76 -18.37 -1.72
N CYS A 39 8.74 -17.22 -2.40
CA CYS A 39 9.29 -17.08 -3.75
C CYS A 39 10.83 -17.09 -3.79
N ALA A 40 11.52 -16.86 -2.67
CA ALA A 40 12.98 -16.83 -2.62
C ALA A 40 13.62 -18.18 -2.97
N ASN A 41 12.90 -19.27 -2.69
CA ASN A 41 13.39 -20.64 -2.90
C ASN A 41 12.93 -21.26 -4.23
N VAL A 42 12.26 -20.48 -5.08
CA VAL A 42 11.77 -20.99 -6.37
C VAL A 42 12.93 -21.05 -7.36
N LYS A 43 13.29 -22.28 -7.76
CA LYS A 43 14.38 -22.54 -8.71
C LYS A 43 14.14 -21.80 -10.03
N GLY A 44 15.13 -21.02 -10.46
CA GLY A 44 15.13 -20.31 -11.75
C GLY A 44 14.52 -18.91 -11.72
N VAL A 45 14.06 -18.42 -10.57
CA VAL A 45 13.53 -17.05 -10.42
C VAL A 45 14.63 -16.06 -9.99
N ASP A 46 15.70 -16.52 -9.33
CA ASP A 46 16.83 -15.71 -8.83
C ASP A 46 16.37 -14.39 -8.18
N PHE A 47 15.37 -14.49 -7.31
CA PHE A 47 14.70 -13.35 -6.69
C PHE A 47 14.90 -13.40 -5.18
N ASP A 48 15.56 -12.39 -4.64
CA ASP A 48 15.65 -12.18 -3.20
C ASP A 48 14.62 -11.11 -2.74
N PRO A 49 13.51 -11.51 -2.11
CA PRO A 49 12.51 -10.62 -1.54
C PRO A 49 12.90 -10.08 -0.16
N SER A 50 13.99 -10.56 0.46
CA SER A 50 14.40 -10.16 1.80
C SER A 50 14.50 -8.63 1.97
N PRO A 51 15.00 -7.84 0.98
CA PRO A 51 15.15 -6.40 1.11
C PRO A 51 13.84 -5.63 0.91
N ILE A 52 12.75 -6.28 0.46
CA ILE A 52 11.47 -5.63 0.23
C ILE A 52 10.81 -5.32 1.58
N ARG A 53 10.60 -4.03 1.85
CA ARG A 53 9.80 -3.60 3.01
C ARG A 53 8.32 -3.67 2.65
N VAL A 54 7.51 -4.34 3.46
CA VAL A 54 6.05 -4.35 3.33
C VAL A 54 5.49 -3.48 4.44
N GLU A 55 4.67 -2.48 4.09
CA GLU A 55 4.13 -1.54 5.05
C GLU A 55 2.64 -1.33 4.84
N ARG A 56 1.87 -1.56 5.91
CA ARG A 56 0.48 -1.15 5.98
C ARG A 56 0.42 0.37 6.12
N ILE A 57 -0.40 0.99 5.29
CA ILE A 57 -0.70 2.41 5.36
C ILE A 57 -2.20 2.60 5.50
N GLY A 58 -2.58 3.74 6.07
CA GLY A 58 -3.98 4.11 6.22
C GLY A 58 -4.74 3.33 7.28
N LEU A 59 -5.99 3.76 7.48
CA LEU A 59 -6.92 3.18 8.43
C LEU A 59 -6.27 2.86 9.79
N THR A 60 -5.48 3.80 10.31
CA THR A 60 -5.19 3.86 11.75
C THR A 60 -6.42 4.37 12.48
N ARG A 61 -6.52 4.14 13.79
CA ARG A 61 -7.68 4.58 14.58
C ARG A 61 -7.88 6.10 14.49
N GLU A 62 -6.78 6.83 14.50
CA GLU A 62 -6.72 8.29 14.36
C GLU A 62 -7.24 8.71 12.98
N GLN A 63 -6.71 8.13 11.90
CA GLN A 63 -7.15 8.43 10.53
C GLN A 63 -8.62 8.09 10.28
N ILE A 64 -9.13 7.01 10.89
CA ILE A 64 -10.55 6.64 10.82
C ILE A 64 -11.40 7.75 11.44
N GLY A 65 -11.00 8.27 12.59
CA GLY A 65 -11.66 9.38 13.26
C GLY A 65 -11.59 10.68 12.47
N ASP A 66 -10.40 11.05 12.00
CA ASP A 66 -10.15 12.30 11.25
C ASP A 66 -10.94 12.35 9.93
N LEU A 67 -11.08 11.21 9.26
CA LEU A 67 -11.82 11.08 8.00
C LEU A 67 -13.32 10.79 8.21
N GLY A 68 -13.77 10.60 9.47
CA GLY A 68 -15.16 10.27 9.79
C GLY A 68 -15.64 8.97 9.13
N LEU A 69 -14.77 7.96 9.03
CA LEU A 69 -15.10 6.71 8.36
C LEU A 69 -16.05 5.85 9.21
N PRO A 70 -17.03 5.17 8.57
CA PRO A 70 -18.01 4.36 9.29
C PRO A 70 -17.38 3.10 9.86
N TRP A 71 -17.70 2.80 11.12
CA TRP A 71 -17.49 1.49 11.71
C TRP A 71 -18.65 0.56 11.36
N ILE A 72 -18.32 -0.71 11.12
CA ILE A 72 -19.27 -1.81 10.99
C ILE A 72 -19.24 -2.58 12.29
N GLU A 73 -20.38 -2.73 12.96
CA GLU A 73 -20.51 -3.37 14.28
C GLU A 73 -20.55 -4.91 14.21
N ASN A 74 -19.58 -5.49 13.51
CA ASN A 74 -19.28 -6.92 13.51
C ASN A 74 -17.80 -7.16 13.15
N LEU A 75 -17.36 -8.42 13.16
CA LEU A 75 -16.07 -8.85 12.60
C LEU A 75 -16.27 -9.95 11.55
N GLU A 76 -17.27 -9.74 10.67
CA GLU A 76 -17.57 -10.69 9.60
C GLU A 76 -16.40 -10.80 8.63
N THR A 77 -15.98 -12.02 8.32
CA THR A 77 -14.92 -12.32 7.35
C THR A 77 -15.51 -12.49 5.95
N GLY A 78 -14.67 -12.52 4.90
CA GLY A 78 -15.12 -12.83 3.53
C GLY A 78 -15.79 -14.20 3.35
N SER A 79 -15.73 -15.08 4.35
CA SER A 79 -16.46 -16.36 4.39
C SER A 79 -17.88 -16.24 4.95
N GLY A 80 -18.30 -15.05 5.38
CA GLY A 80 -19.58 -14.80 6.07
C GLY A 80 -19.60 -15.17 7.55
N LYS A 81 -18.47 -15.61 8.12
CA LYS A 81 -18.35 -15.95 9.55
C LYS A 81 -17.82 -14.78 10.36
N ASP A 82 -18.36 -14.55 11.55
CA ASP A 82 -17.95 -13.47 12.48
C ASP A 82 -16.83 -13.94 13.42
N LEU A 83 -15.67 -13.28 13.39
CA LEU A 83 -14.57 -13.52 14.34
C LEU A 83 -14.93 -13.14 15.78
N GLY A 84 -15.94 -12.28 15.95
CA GLY A 84 -16.48 -11.89 17.25
C GLY A 84 -17.32 -12.98 17.92
N ASP A 85 -17.71 -14.03 17.20
CA ASP A 85 -18.44 -15.18 17.74
C ASP A 85 -17.50 -16.09 18.55
N PRO A 86 -17.77 -16.35 19.85
CA PRO A 86 -17.01 -17.32 20.65
C PRO A 86 -16.93 -18.74 20.06
N GLY A 87 -17.86 -19.12 19.18
CA GLY A 87 -17.85 -20.37 18.43
C GLY A 87 -16.90 -20.39 17.22
N HIS A 88 -16.38 -19.24 16.79
CA HIS A 88 -15.43 -19.18 15.69
C HIS A 88 -14.09 -19.83 16.08
N PRO A 89 -13.49 -20.70 15.24
CA PRO A 89 -12.24 -21.39 15.56
C PRO A 89 -11.11 -20.44 15.96
N ASP A 90 -11.08 -19.27 15.33
CA ASP A 90 -10.04 -18.26 15.54
C ASP A 90 -10.38 -17.24 16.63
N HIS A 91 -11.59 -17.26 17.20
CA HIS A 91 -12.03 -16.26 18.17
C HIS A 91 -11.05 -16.13 19.33
N ARG A 92 -10.61 -17.26 19.89
CA ARG A 92 -9.74 -17.30 21.07
C ARG A 92 -8.27 -17.03 20.74
N LYS A 93 -7.92 -16.80 19.47
CA LYS A 93 -6.52 -16.50 19.11
C LYS A 93 -6.14 -15.10 19.63
N PRO A 94 -4.88 -14.91 20.08
CA PRO A 94 -4.45 -13.65 20.67
C PRO A 94 -4.71 -12.42 19.80
N TYR A 95 -4.49 -12.51 18.48
CA TYR A 95 -4.68 -11.36 17.59
C TYR A 95 -6.14 -10.89 17.51
N VAL A 96 -7.10 -11.81 17.60
CA VAL A 96 -8.54 -11.48 17.64
C VAL A 96 -8.91 -10.87 18.99
N GLN A 97 -8.49 -11.49 20.08
CA GLN A 97 -8.81 -11.02 21.43
C GLN A 97 -8.18 -9.65 21.73
N ASN A 98 -6.92 -9.43 21.34
CA ASN A 98 -6.24 -8.14 21.48
C ASN A 98 -6.93 -7.05 20.65
N TYR A 99 -7.40 -7.39 19.46
CA TYR A 99 -8.17 -6.47 18.63
C TYR A 99 -9.51 -6.12 19.30
N ILE A 100 -10.29 -7.12 19.74
CA ILE A 100 -11.58 -6.90 20.41
C ILE A 100 -11.39 -6.07 21.69
N ALA A 101 -10.34 -6.32 22.48
CA ALA A 101 -10.05 -5.57 23.69
C ALA A 101 -9.74 -4.09 23.41
N SER A 102 -9.10 -3.77 22.27
CA SER A 102 -8.67 -2.40 21.95
C SER A 102 -9.68 -1.63 21.09
N GLN A 103 -10.35 -2.29 20.16
CA GLN A 103 -11.26 -1.68 19.18
C GLN A 103 -12.72 -2.08 19.36
N GLY A 104 -13.02 -3.16 20.07
CA GLY A 104 -14.35 -3.77 20.13
C GLY A 104 -14.63 -4.73 18.98
N ARG A 105 -15.87 -5.24 18.92
CA ARG A 105 -16.35 -6.13 17.84
C ARG A 105 -16.80 -5.33 16.62
N ARG A 106 -15.91 -4.52 16.08
CA ARG A 106 -16.18 -3.65 14.94
C ARG A 106 -14.98 -3.51 14.03
N LYS A 107 -15.23 -3.20 12.77
CA LYS A 107 -14.20 -3.02 11.75
C LYS A 107 -14.45 -1.81 10.87
N VAL A 108 -13.42 -1.40 10.13
CA VAL A 108 -13.54 -0.45 9.01
C VAL A 108 -12.92 -1.09 7.77
N GLU A 109 -13.70 -1.18 6.70
CA GLU A 109 -13.24 -1.71 5.42
C GLU A 109 -12.34 -0.71 4.68
N ALA A 110 -11.34 -1.21 3.95
CA ALA A 110 -10.46 -0.40 3.09
C ALA A 110 -11.25 0.42 2.07
N ASN A 111 -12.36 -0.14 1.56
CA ASN A 111 -13.24 0.56 0.63
C ASN A 111 -13.94 1.78 1.25
N ALA A 112 -13.99 1.93 2.59
CA ALA A 112 -14.58 3.10 3.24
C ALA A 112 -13.88 4.40 2.86
N LEU A 113 -12.61 4.33 2.44
CA LEU A 113 -11.83 5.46 1.92
C LEU A 113 -12.50 6.15 0.72
N VAL A 114 -13.34 5.46 -0.06
CA VAL A 114 -14.06 6.08 -1.18
C VAL A 114 -15.05 7.16 -0.75
N ARG A 115 -15.41 7.20 0.54
CA ARG A 115 -16.30 8.22 1.10
C ARG A 115 -15.68 9.61 1.16
N ASP A 116 -14.36 9.69 1.30
CA ASP A 116 -13.61 10.94 1.21
C ASP A 116 -12.38 10.73 0.33
N LEU A 117 -12.56 10.98 -0.97
CA LEU A 117 -11.48 10.86 -1.95
C LEU A 117 -10.35 11.86 -1.71
N ARG A 118 -10.66 13.05 -1.17
CA ARG A 118 -9.64 14.09 -0.94
C ARG A 118 -8.76 13.69 0.24
N GLY A 119 -9.36 13.36 1.38
CA GLY A 119 -8.65 12.90 2.56
C GLY A 119 -7.88 11.60 2.31
N SER A 120 -8.49 10.65 1.60
CA SER A 120 -7.84 9.38 1.23
C SER A 120 -6.66 9.57 0.29
N ARG A 121 -6.77 10.49 -0.68
CA ARG A 121 -5.66 10.85 -1.55
C ARG A 121 -4.51 11.46 -0.76
N ALA A 122 -4.80 12.41 0.14
CA ALA A 122 -3.79 13.04 0.99
C ALA A 122 -3.07 12.01 1.86
N LEU A 123 -3.80 11.01 2.40
CA LEU A 123 -3.24 9.91 3.17
C LEU A 123 -2.25 9.06 2.35
N VAL A 124 -2.62 8.68 1.13
CA VAL A 124 -1.75 7.89 0.24
C VAL A 124 -0.54 8.71 -0.20
N GLU A 125 -0.73 9.98 -0.57
CA GLU A 125 0.35 10.90 -0.94
C GLU A 125 1.33 11.10 0.21
N ALA A 126 0.84 11.30 1.44
CA ALA A 126 1.69 11.41 2.63
C ALA A 126 2.52 10.14 2.86
N ALA A 127 1.95 8.95 2.63
CA ALA A 127 2.67 7.69 2.74
C ALA A 127 3.77 7.53 1.69
N ILE A 128 3.48 7.87 0.43
CA ILE A 128 4.46 7.84 -0.67
C ILE A 128 5.60 8.83 -0.40
N ASN A 129 5.27 10.04 0.06
CA ASN A 129 6.25 11.10 0.30
C ASN A 129 7.23 10.80 1.44
N ARG A 130 6.95 9.83 2.32
CA ARG A 130 7.96 9.34 3.29
C ARG A 130 9.18 8.69 2.62
N TYR A 131 9.01 8.21 1.39
CA TYR A 131 10.02 7.46 0.65
C TYR A 131 10.63 8.22 -0.53
N ILE A 132 10.08 9.39 -0.84
CA ILE A 132 10.57 10.26 -1.91
C ILE A 132 11.29 11.43 -1.25
N PRO A 133 12.60 11.63 -1.52
CA PRO A 133 13.32 12.80 -1.04
C PRO A 133 12.61 14.09 -1.45
N ALA A 134 12.57 15.09 -0.57
CA ALA A 134 11.92 16.37 -0.87
C ALA A 134 12.54 17.09 -2.09
N SER A 135 13.81 16.81 -2.40
CA SER A 135 14.50 17.33 -3.59
C SER A 135 14.13 16.61 -4.88
N TRP A 136 13.64 15.37 -4.80
CA TRP A 136 13.41 14.51 -5.95
C TRP A 136 12.45 15.10 -7.00
N PRO A 137 11.33 15.77 -6.63
CA PRO A 137 10.48 16.42 -7.63
C PRO A 137 11.24 17.43 -8.50
N ALA A 138 12.08 18.28 -7.88
CA ALA A 138 12.88 19.27 -8.60
C ALA A 138 13.96 18.61 -9.48
N GLU A 139 14.67 17.61 -8.93
CA GLU A 139 15.67 16.82 -9.67
C GLU A 139 15.03 16.09 -10.87
N HIS A 140 13.84 15.53 -10.67
CA HIS A 140 13.10 14.83 -11.69
C HIS A 140 12.65 15.76 -12.82
N GLU A 141 12.13 16.93 -12.48
CA GLU A 141 11.76 17.97 -13.45
C GLU A 141 12.98 18.46 -14.25
N ALA A 142 14.10 18.74 -13.60
CA ALA A 142 15.35 19.12 -14.26
C ALA A 142 15.84 18.02 -15.23
N ARG A 143 15.75 16.74 -14.82
CA ARG A 143 16.11 15.60 -15.66
C ARG A 143 15.20 15.43 -16.88
N LEU A 144 13.91 15.75 -16.76
CA LEU A 144 12.95 15.66 -17.87
C LEU A 144 13.00 16.84 -18.83
N ALA A 145 13.47 18.01 -18.38
CA ALA A 145 13.53 19.23 -19.18
C ALA A 145 14.17 19.04 -20.58
N PRO A 146 15.36 18.43 -20.73
CA PRO A 146 15.97 18.24 -22.06
C PRO A 146 15.15 17.30 -22.94
N HIS A 147 14.56 16.24 -22.38
CA HIS A 147 13.73 15.30 -23.13
C HIS A 147 12.42 15.94 -23.61
N ARG A 148 11.80 16.78 -22.75
CA ARG A 148 10.60 17.54 -23.12
C ARG A 148 10.91 18.58 -24.20
N GLN A 149 12.08 19.21 -24.14
CA GLN A 149 12.51 20.15 -25.18
C GLN A 149 12.73 19.43 -26.52
N ALA A 150 13.47 18.32 -26.52
CA ALA A 150 13.68 17.52 -27.73
C ALA A 150 12.36 17.02 -28.34
N ALA A 151 11.40 16.61 -27.51
CA ALA A 151 10.07 16.21 -27.98
C ALA A 151 9.33 17.39 -28.64
N ARG A 152 9.36 18.59 -28.05
CA ARG A 152 8.76 19.80 -28.62
C ARG A 152 9.39 20.16 -29.97
N ASP A 153 10.71 20.14 -30.06
CA ASP A 153 11.44 20.46 -31.29
C ASP A 153 11.10 19.46 -32.41
N ALA A 154 11.04 18.17 -32.09
CA ALA A 154 10.64 17.13 -33.03
C ALA A 154 9.20 17.30 -33.53
N PHE A 155 8.26 17.64 -32.64
CA PHE A 155 6.87 17.93 -33.03
C PHE A 155 6.78 19.16 -33.93
N ALA A 156 7.50 20.24 -33.61
CA ALA A 156 7.52 21.46 -34.42
C ALA A 156 8.05 21.20 -35.83
N ALA A 157 9.15 20.45 -35.95
CA ALA A 157 9.70 20.05 -37.24
C ALA A 157 8.72 19.22 -38.08
N LEU A 158 7.98 18.30 -37.44
CA LEU A 158 7.01 17.44 -38.14
C LEU A 158 5.79 18.21 -38.65
N ILE A 159 5.36 19.25 -37.93
CA ILE A 159 4.31 20.17 -38.38
C ILE A 159 4.81 21.02 -39.56
N ALA A 160 6.02 21.56 -39.48
CA ALA A 160 6.60 22.43 -40.51
C ALA A 160 6.85 21.72 -41.86
N VAL A 161 7.08 20.40 -41.85
CA VAL A 161 7.26 19.60 -43.08
C VAL A 161 5.91 19.26 -43.76
N ARG A 162 4.78 19.39 -43.05
CA ARG A 162 3.43 19.07 -43.54
C ARG A 162 2.61 20.29 -43.96
N SER A 163 3.12 21.50 -43.73
CA SER A 163 2.56 22.78 -44.14
C SER A 163 3.27 23.31 -45.39
#